data_AF-A0A7C0U7L5-F1
#
_entry.id   AF-A0A7C0U7L5-F1
#
_cell.length_a   1.000
_cell.length_b   1.000
_cell.length_c   1.000
_cell.angle_alpha   90.00
_cell.angle_beta   90.00
_cell.angle_gamma   90.00
#
_symmetry.space_group_name_H-M   'P 1'
#
loop_
_entity.id
_entity.type
_entity.pdbx_description
1 polymer ?
#
loop_
_entity_poly.entity_id
_entity_poly.type
_entity_poly.pdbx_seq_one_letter_code
_entity_poly.pdbx_strand_id
1 'polypeptide(L)'
;MEKLRGGRPTEKLLWFLSILRGETSIQEAARKHGLTVAEVEDWKERFLLAAENALISRPKDEEALREEQIKRLKQKIEELGLIQERVPPRPCPSMG
;
A
#
# COMPACT_ATOMS: atom_id res chain seq x y z
N MET A 1 0.58 5.08 21.84
CA MET A 1 -0.48 4.49 21.00
C MET A 1 -0.54 5.29 19.71
N GLU A 2 0.20 4.83 18.70
CA GLU A 2 0.31 5.52 17.42
C GLU A 2 -1.02 5.42 16.67
N LYS A 3 -1.67 6.56 16.41
CA LYS A 3 -2.90 6.62 15.63
C LYS A 3 -2.61 6.08 14.24
N LEU A 4 -3.22 4.95 13.90
CA LEU A 4 -3.25 4.42 12.54
C LEU A 4 -3.63 5.56 11.60
N ARG A 5 -2.73 5.91 10.68
CA ARG A 5 -3.00 6.76 9.52
C ARG A 5 -3.99 6.03 8.60
N GLY A 6 -5.23 5.92 9.05
CA GLY A 6 -6.34 5.43 8.24
C GLY A 6 -6.72 6.54 7.27
N GLY A 7 -6.21 6.47 6.03
CA GLY A 7 -6.82 7.19 4.93
C GLY A 7 -8.32 6.87 4.88
N ARG A 8 -9.15 7.84 4.47
CA ARG A 8 -10.59 7.64 4.35
C ARG A 8 -10.85 6.35 3.57
N PRO A 9 -11.70 5.43 4.09
CA PRO A 9 -12.14 4.28 3.32
C PRO A 9 -12.60 4.77 1.96
N THR A 10 -12.00 4.27 0.89
CA THR A 10 -12.50 4.55 -0.45
C THR A 10 -13.94 4.05 -0.51
N GLU A 11 -14.79 4.67 -1.33
CA GLU A 11 -16.12 4.14 -1.62
C GLU A 11 -16.03 2.65 -1.96
N LYS A 12 -14.93 2.29 -2.64
CA LYS A 12 -14.59 0.92 -3.00
C LYS A 12 -14.50 -0.06 -1.80
N LEU A 13 -13.95 0.41 -0.68
CA LEU A 13 -13.81 -0.41 0.52
C LEU A 13 -15.17 -0.56 1.23
N LEU A 14 -15.97 0.51 1.27
CA LEU A 14 -17.25 0.51 1.99
C LEU A 14 -18.25 -0.49 1.41
N TRP A 15 -18.40 -0.55 0.08
CA TRP A 15 -19.32 -1.50 -0.54
C TRP A 15 -18.83 -2.94 -0.39
N PHE A 16 -17.52 -3.18 -0.52
CA PHE A 16 -16.94 -4.50 -0.35
C PHE A 16 -17.14 -5.04 1.08
N LEU A 17 -17.01 -4.18 2.10
CA LEU A 17 -17.31 -4.54 3.49
C LEU A 17 -18.79 -4.88 3.69
N SER A 18 -19.71 -4.23 2.98
CA SER A 18 -21.14 -4.54 3.03
C SER A 18 -21.42 -5.95 2.47
N ILE A 19 -20.73 -6.35 1.41
CA ILE A 19 -20.77 -7.73 0.88
C ILE A 19 -20.24 -8.73 1.90
N LEU A 20 -19.09 -8.44 2.51
CA LEU A 20 -18.50 -9.33 3.52
C LEU A 20 -19.41 -9.50 4.75
N ARG A 21 -20.18 -8.47 5.12
CA ARG A 21 -21.19 -8.52 6.18
C ARG A 21 -22.48 -9.24 5.78
N GLY A 22 -22.64 -9.60 4.50
CA GLY A 22 -23.86 -10.22 3.99
C GLY A 22 -25.04 -9.25 3.81
N GLU A 23 -24.80 -7.95 3.91
CA GLU A 23 -25.81 -6.91 3.72
C GLU A 23 -26.20 -6.74 2.25
N THR A 24 -25.31 -7.14 1.34
CA THR A 24 -25.53 -7.08 -0.11
C THR A 24 -24.92 -8.32 -0.75
N SER A 25 -25.65 -8.98 -1.65
CA SER A 25 -25.11 -10.13 -2.38
C SER A 25 -24.06 -9.69 -3.41
N ILE A 26 -23.14 -10.59 -3.77
CA ILE A 26 -22.13 -10.33 -4.81
C ILE A 26 -22.80 -9.94 -6.14
N GLN A 27 -23.91 -10.59 -6.49
CA GLN A 27 -24.65 -10.35 -7.73
C GLN A 27 -25.33 -8.98 -7.74
N GLU A 28 -25.88 -8.56 -6.60
CA GLU A 28 -26.52 -7.27 -6.44
C GLU A 28 -25.50 -6.13 -6.44
N ALA A 29 -24.36 -6.31 -5.77
CA ALA A 29 -23.27 -5.35 -5.80
C ALA A 29 -22.64 -5.21 -7.19
N ALA A 30 -22.44 -6.33 -7.91
CA ALA A 30 -21.98 -6.35 -9.29
C ALA A 30 -22.86 -5.46 -10.19
N ARG A 31 -24.18 -5.64 -10.13
CA ARG A 31 -25.14 -4.83 -10.89
C ARG A 31 -25.15 -3.36 -10.49
N LYS A 32 -25.13 -3.08 -9.18
CA LYS A 32 -25.26 -1.72 -8.63
C LYS A 32 -24.04 -0.84 -8.89
N HIS A 33 -22.86 -1.45 -8.94
CA HIS A 33 -21.58 -0.75 -9.04
C HIS A 33 -20.86 -0.94 -10.39
N GLY A 34 -21.51 -1.60 -11.35
CA GLY A 34 -20.95 -1.85 -12.69
C GLY A 34 -19.74 -2.78 -12.66
N LEU A 35 -19.69 -3.69 -11.68
CA LEU A 35 -18.62 -4.66 -11.50
C LEU A 35 -19.08 -6.02 -12.02
N THR A 36 -18.13 -6.85 -12.45
CA THR A 36 -18.41 -8.25 -12.74
C THR A 36 -18.38 -9.07 -11.43
N VAL A 37 -19.13 -10.18 -11.41
CA VAL A 37 -19.08 -11.12 -10.28
C VAL A 37 -17.65 -11.63 -10.04
N ALA A 38 -16.91 -11.91 -11.11
CA ALA A 38 -15.53 -12.38 -11.07
C ALA A 38 -14.58 -11.37 -10.39
N GLU A 39 -14.73 -10.07 -10.64
CA GLU A 39 -13.91 -9.04 -9.97
C GLU A 39 -14.17 -8.99 -8.46
N VAL A 40 -15.43 -9.15 -8.04
CA VAL A 40 -15.79 -9.16 -6.62
C VAL A 40 -15.27 -10.43 -5.93
N GLU A 41 -15.31 -11.57 -6.61
CA GLU A 41 -14.74 -12.83 -6.13
C GLU A 41 -13.21 -12.77 -6.00
N ASP A 42 -12.50 -12.21 -6.98
CA ASP A 42 -11.05 -11.97 -6.91
C ASP A 42 -10.68 -11.06 -5.72
N TRP A 43 -11.48 -10.04 -5.43
CA TRP A 43 -11.23 -9.18 -4.26
C TRP A 43 -11.48 -9.92 -2.94
N LYS A 44 -12.47 -10.81 -2.90
CA LYS A 44 -12.72 -11.69 -1.75
C LYS A 44 -11.56 -12.63 -1.49
N GLU A 45 -11.03 -13.26 -2.54
CA GLU A 45 -9.90 -14.18 -2.42
C GLU A 45 -8.63 -13.45 -1.93
N ARG A 46 -8.30 -12.30 -2.52
CA ARG A 46 -7.17 -11.47 -2.08
C ARG A 46 -7.33 -10.99 -0.64
N PHE A 47 -8.55 -10.62 -0.25
CA PHE A 47 -8.83 -10.22 1.13
C PHE A 47 -8.63 -11.37 2.11
N LEU A 48 -9.12 -12.58 1.79
CA LEU A 48 -8.95 -13.75 2.64
C LEU A 48 -7.48 -14.12 2.79
N LEU A 49 -6.72 -14.13 1.70
CA LEU A 49 -5.28 -14.38 1.74
C LEU A 49 -4.55 -13.35 2.61
N ALA A 50 -4.89 -12.07 2.47
CA ALA A 50 -4.31 -11.01 3.30
C ALA A 50 -4.73 -11.13 4.77
N ALA A 51 -5.98 -11.50 5.04
CA ALA A 51 -6.50 -11.69 6.40
C ALA A 51 -5.86 -12.90 7.08
N GLU A 52 -5.71 -14.03 6.38
CA GLU A 52 -5.00 -15.21 6.86
C GLU A 52 -3.55 -14.88 7.20
N ASN A 53 -2.84 -14.23 6.28
CA ASN A 53 -1.48 -13.77 6.53
C ASN A 53 -1.41 -12.82 7.71
N ALA A 54 -2.35 -11.86 7.83
CA ALA A 54 -2.39 -10.93 8.95
C ALA A 54 -2.67 -11.60 10.29
N LEU A 55 -3.49 -12.67 10.33
CA LEU A 55 -3.79 -13.43 11.53
C LEU A 55 -2.63 -14.33 11.97
N ILE A 56 -1.86 -14.85 11.01
CA ILE A 56 -0.70 -15.70 11.26
C ILE A 56 0.54 -14.85 11.60
N SER A 57 0.72 -13.72 10.92
CA SER A 57 1.84 -12.82 11.14
C SER A 57 1.69 -12.09 12.48
N ARG A 58 2.73 -12.09 13.31
CA ARG A 58 2.76 -11.17 14.45
C ARG A 58 3.13 -9.79 13.89
N PRO A 59 2.38 -8.72 14.20
CA PRO A 59 2.66 -7.37 13.68
C PRO A 59 4.10 -6.90 13.93
N LYS A 60 4.70 -7.34 15.05
CA LYS A 60 6.10 -7.04 15.42
C LYS A 60 7.12 -7.68 14.47
N ASP A 61 6.82 -8.85 13.93
CA ASP A 61 7.73 -9.60 13.05
C ASP A 61 7.73 -8.98 11.64
N GLU A 62 6.57 -8.53 11.16
CA GLU A 62 6.50 -7.79 9.89
C GLU A 62 7.16 -6.41 9.95
N GLU A 63 7.00 -5.68 11.05
CA GLU A 63 7.63 -4.38 11.24
C GLU A 63 9.15 -4.50 11.29
N ALA A 64 9.67 -5.50 12.03
CA ALA A 64 11.10 -5.81 12.06
C ALA A 64 11.65 -6.19 10.67
N LEU A 65 10.93 -7.04 9.91
CA LEU A 65 11.31 -7.40 8.55
C LEU A 65 11.33 -6.19 7.61
N ARG A 66 10.35 -5.29 7.72
CA ARG A 66 10.29 -4.04 6.94
C ARG A 66 11.43 -3.10 7.32
N GLU A 67 11.73 -2.93 8.61
CA GLU A 67 12.85 -2.11 9.08
C GLU A 67 14.20 -2.65 8.59
N GLU A 68 14.39 -3.97 8.62
CA GLU A 68 15.60 -4.61 8.13
C GLU A 68 15.77 -4.43 6.61
N GLN A 69 14.68 -4.56 5.85
CA GLN A 69 14.68 -4.27 4.41
C GLN A 69 15.00 -2.79 4.12
N ILE A 70 14.42 -1.85 4.88
CA ILE A 70 14.71 -0.42 4.77
C ILE A 70 16.19 -0.15 5.05
N LYS A 71 16.76 -0.77 6.10
CA LYS A 71 18.17 -0.61 6.43
C LYS A 71 19.08 -1.13 5.33
N ARG A 72 18.78 -2.32 4.78
CA ARG A 72 19.53 -2.92 3.66
C ARG A 72 19.46 -2.06 2.39
N LEU A 73 18.28 -1.54 2.06
CA LEU A 73 18.10 -0.68 0.89
C LEU A 73 18.81 0.66 1.06
N LYS A 74 18.79 1.26 2.26
CA LYS A 74 19.55 2.48 2.57
C LYS A 74 21.05 2.28 2.40
N GLN A 75 21.60 1.19 2.95
CA GLN A 75 23.01 0.84 2.77
C GLN A 75 23.35 0.68 1.29
N LYS A 76 22.49 0.02 0.51
CA LYS A 76 22.73 -0.16 -0.92
C LYS A 76 22.66 1.15 -1.72
N ILE A 77 21.79 2.09 -1.33
CA ILE A 77 21.73 3.44 -1.93
C ILE A 77 23.01 4.22 -1.63
N GLU A 78 23.53 4.10 -0.42
CA GLU A 78 24.79 4.72 0.02
C GLU A 78 26.00 4.11 -0.72
N GLU A 79 26.07 2.78 -0.83
CA GLU A 79 27.09 2.05 -1.61
C GLU A 79 27.08 2.41 -3.10
N LEU A 80 25.90 2.66 -3.67
CA LEU A 80 25.75 3.06 -5.08
C LEU A 80 26.05 4.55 -5.32
N GLY A 81 26.33 5.34 -4.29
CA GLY A 81 26.70 6.76 -4.42
C GLY A 81 25.62 7.63 -5.05
N LEU A 82 24.34 7.20 -5.01
CA LEU A 82 23.22 7.90 -5.66
C LEU A 82 22.76 9.16 -4.91
N ILE A 83 23.47 9.55 -3.85
CA ILE A 83 23.29 10.85 -3.20
C ILE A 83 23.96 11.89 -4.10
N GLN A 84 23.19 12.42 -5.05
CA GLN A 84 23.64 13.53 -5.88
C GLN A 84 23.55 14.81 -5.03
N GLU A 85 24.67 15.20 -4.41
CA GLU A 85 24.80 16.51 -3.82
C GLU A 85 24.50 17.55 -4.92
N ARG A 86 23.54 18.45 -4.69
CA ARG A 86 23.16 19.45 -5.69
C ARG A 86 24.41 20.26 -6.05
N VAL A 87 24.92 20.09 -7.26
CA VAL A 87 26.01 20.92 -7.78
C VAL A 87 25.48 22.36 -7.78
N PRO A 88 26.10 23.31 -7.05
CA PRO A 88 25.67 24.70 -7.08
C PRO A 88 25.81 25.24 -8.52
N PRO A 89 24.90 26.11 -8.97
CA PRO A 89 24.94 26.65 -10.33
C PRO A 89 26.29 27.34 -10.56
N ARG A 90 26.93 27.04 -11.71
CA ARG A 90 28.20 27.66 -12.09
C ARG A 90 28.03 29.19 -12.13
N PRO A 91 28.95 29.98 -11.55
CA PRO A 91 28.89 31.43 -11.66
C PRO A 91 28.97 31.83 -13.14
N CYS A 92 28.09 32.75 -13.55
CA CYS A 92 28.10 33.30 -14.90
C CYS A 92 29.46 33.97 -15.17
N PRO A 93 30.12 33.72 -16.31
CA PRO A 93 31.33 34.45 -16.65
C PRO A 93 30.99 35.93 -16.83
N SER A 94 31.67 36.77 -16.04
CA SER A 94 31.62 38.22 -16.20
C SER A 94 32.14 38.60 -17.57
N MET A 95 31.26 39.08 -18.45
CA MET A 95 31.66 39.69 -19.70
C MET A 95 32.32 41.04 -19.38
N GLY A 96 33.63 41.10 -19.60
CA GLY A 96 34.40 42.35 -19.66
C GLY A 96 34.36 42.96 -21.05
#